data_AF-A0A966BDZ7-F1
#
_entry.id   AF-A0A966BDZ7-F1
#
_cell.length_a   1.000
_cell.length_b   1.000
_cell.length_c   1.000
_cell.angle_alpha   90.00
_cell.angle_beta   90.00
_cell.angle_gamma   90.00
#
_symmetry.space_group_name_H-M   'P 1'
#
loop_
_entity.id
_entity.type
_entity.pdbx_description
1 polymer ?
#
loop_
_entity_poly.entity_id
_entity_poly.type
_entity_poly.pdbx_seq_one_letter_code
_entity_poly.pdbx_strand_id
1 'polypeptide(L)'
;MSKSLVIVESPAKAKTIGGFLGDDYTVVASVGHIRDLATKATLPEDQKAKWWAFLGVDVESNFKAYYVVSDGAASVVRSLKKELKQASELYLATDEDREGEAIAWHLLEELKPKTNLPVKRMVFHEITQKAIDEALSNTRSIDNNLVEAQEARRILDRLYGFEVSNKLVTIGGPGTSAGPVQSPTTRLVVERELERAAFIDAGYWSLDVPLASSTNETFSGRLVSLDGLRIALTKDFGEDGKLKSAKVMALTETDAVRISENIEGVPFTVD
;
A
#
# COMPACT_ATOMS: atom_id res chain seq x y z
N MET A 1 3.03 27.31 35.56
CA MET A 1 2.64 27.92 34.27
C MET A 1 1.71 26.95 33.55
N SER A 2 0.86 27.41 32.62
CA SER A 2 0.05 26.50 31.80
C SER A 2 0.96 25.70 30.86
N LYS A 3 0.80 24.37 30.87
CA LYS A 3 1.55 23.46 29.99
C LYS A 3 1.17 23.69 28.53
N SER A 4 2.08 23.44 27.60
CA SER A 4 1.75 23.41 26.17
C SER A 4 1.10 22.06 25.81
N LEU A 5 0.13 22.07 24.90
CA LEU A 5 -0.54 20.85 24.44
C LEU A 5 0.11 20.36 23.15
N VAL A 6 0.52 19.09 23.11
CA VAL A 6 1.06 18.43 21.92
C VAL A 6 0.10 17.31 21.51
N ILE A 7 -0.42 17.36 20.30
CA ILE A 7 -1.31 16.33 19.75
C ILE A 7 -0.56 15.51 18.71
N VAL A 8 -0.51 14.20 18.91
CA VAL A 8 0.06 13.21 17.97
C VAL A 8 -1.02 12.22 17.53
N GLU A 9 -0.73 11.36 16.56
CA GLU A 9 -1.75 10.43 16.03
C GLU A 9 -2.00 9.22 16.94
N SER A 10 -0.96 8.67 17.57
CA SER A 10 -1.04 7.38 18.26
C SER A 10 -0.60 7.45 19.73
N PRO A 11 -1.18 6.61 20.61
CA PRO A 11 -0.78 6.58 22.03
C PRO A 11 0.69 6.22 22.26
N ALA A 12 1.27 5.39 21.37
CA ALA A 12 2.68 5.00 21.45
C ALA A 12 3.61 6.20 21.20
N LYS A 13 3.30 7.03 20.18
CA LYS A 13 4.01 8.29 19.94
C LYS A 13 3.86 9.24 21.13
N ALA A 14 2.65 9.34 21.69
CA ALA A 14 2.38 10.25 22.80
C ALA A 14 3.24 9.91 24.03
N LYS A 15 3.35 8.62 24.37
CA LYS A 15 4.20 8.14 25.46
C LYS A 15 5.67 8.44 25.21
N THR A 16 6.16 8.20 23.99
CA THR A 16 7.58 8.37 23.65
C THR A 16 7.97 9.85 23.65
N ILE A 17 7.21 10.70 22.95
CA ILE A 17 7.47 12.14 22.87
C ILE A 17 7.27 12.81 24.23
N GLY A 18 6.27 12.39 25.01
CA GLY A 18 6.09 12.88 26.38
C GLY A 18 7.30 12.63 27.28
N GLY A 19 7.99 11.49 27.09
CA GLY A 19 9.24 11.19 27.80
C GLY A 19 10.39 12.15 27.44
N PHE A 20 10.41 12.67 26.21
CA PHE A 20 11.43 13.63 25.75
C PHE A 20 11.14 15.07 26.14
N LEU A 21 9.86 15.46 26.15
CA LEU A 21 9.41 16.82 26.40
C LEU A 21 9.29 17.19 27.89
N GLY A 22 9.09 16.19 28.75
CA GLY A 22 8.99 16.39 30.20
C GLY A 22 7.71 17.12 30.65
N ASP A 23 7.75 17.67 31.86
CA ASP A 23 6.56 18.14 32.58
C ASP A 23 5.96 19.45 32.05
N ASP A 24 6.66 20.19 31.19
CA ASP A 24 6.16 21.44 30.63
C ASP A 24 5.12 21.21 29.51
N TYR A 25 4.98 19.97 29.03
CA TYR A 25 4.10 19.59 27.95
C TYR A 25 3.06 18.54 28.38
N THR A 26 1.84 18.68 27.86
CA THR A 26 0.81 17.65 27.90
C THR A 26 0.74 17.02 26.52
N VAL A 27 1.19 15.76 26.38
CA VAL A 27 1.20 15.04 25.10
C VAL A 27 0.04 14.05 25.03
N VAL A 28 -0.82 14.19 24.04
CA VAL A 28 -2.05 13.38 23.87
C VAL A 28 -2.19 12.87 22.45
N ALA A 29 -2.93 11.77 22.27
CA ALA A 29 -3.16 11.16 20.96
C ALA A 29 -4.57 11.49 20.42
N SER A 30 -4.68 11.76 19.11
CA SER A 30 -5.95 11.86 18.39
C SER A 30 -6.56 10.49 18.05
N VAL A 31 -5.76 9.42 18.13
CA VAL A 31 -6.14 8.05 17.76
C VAL A 31 -6.55 7.97 16.29
N GLY A 32 -5.71 8.53 15.41
CA GLY A 32 -5.94 8.61 13.97
C GLY A 32 -6.79 9.82 13.56
N HIS A 33 -7.62 9.65 12.52
CA HIS A 33 -8.52 10.67 12.01
C HIS A 33 -9.68 10.90 12.97
N ILE A 34 -9.97 12.17 13.28
CA ILE A 34 -11.09 12.56 14.15
C ILE A 34 -12.36 12.95 13.36
N ARG A 35 -12.21 13.16 12.05
CA ARG A 35 -13.27 13.55 11.13
C ARG A 35 -13.21 12.68 9.89
N ASP A 36 -14.37 12.47 9.28
CA ASP A 36 -14.51 11.85 7.96
C ASP A 36 -15.63 12.52 7.17
N LEU A 37 -15.68 12.26 5.88
CA LEU A 37 -16.73 12.72 4.98
C LEU A 37 -18.09 12.27 5.51
N ALA A 38 -19.00 13.24 5.61
CA ALA A 38 -20.37 13.05 6.01
C ALA A 38 -21.06 11.99 5.14
N THR A 39 -22.04 11.34 5.74
CA THR A 39 -23.06 10.60 5.01
C THR A 39 -24.32 11.45 4.92
N LYS A 40 -25.29 11.00 4.12
CA LYS A 40 -26.60 11.64 4.03
C LYS A 40 -27.25 11.87 5.40
N ALA A 41 -27.06 10.96 6.36
CA ALA A 41 -27.65 11.06 7.69
C ALA A 41 -27.07 12.22 8.52
N THR A 42 -25.79 12.54 8.31
CA THR A 42 -25.02 13.50 9.11
C THR A 42 -24.86 14.86 8.42
N LEU A 43 -25.37 15.02 7.20
CA LEU A 43 -25.36 16.29 6.49
C LEU A 43 -26.34 17.30 7.11
N PRO A 44 -26.12 18.61 6.92
CA PRO A 44 -27.11 19.65 7.22
C PRO A 44 -28.45 19.39 6.52
N GLU A 45 -29.56 19.71 7.17
CA GLU A 45 -30.91 19.37 6.70
C GLU A 45 -31.23 19.92 5.30
N ASP A 46 -30.78 21.14 5.03
CA ASP A 46 -30.89 21.83 3.73
C ASP A 46 -30.10 21.13 2.60
N GLN A 47 -29.12 20.28 2.96
CA GLN A 47 -28.29 19.55 2.02
C GLN A 47 -28.74 18.10 1.83
N LYS A 48 -29.53 17.52 2.75
CA LYS A 48 -29.95 16.10 2.69
C LYS A 48 -30.79 15.75 1.47
N ALA A 49 -31.52 16.72 0.91
CA ALA A 49 -32.36 16.52 -0.27
C ALA A 49 -31.57 16.52 -1.59
N LYS A 50 -30.29 16.92 -1.57
CA LYS A 50 -29.44 16.95 -2.76
C LYS A 50 -29.11 15.54 -3.23
N TRP A 51 -29.01 15.37 -4.54
CA TRP A 51 -28.75 14.05 -5.12
C TRP A 51 -27.37 13.53 -4.70
N TRP A 52 -26.37 14.41 -4.56
CA TRP A 52 -25.02 14.06 -4.11
C TRP A 52 -24.89 13.83 -2.59
N ALA A 53 -25.97 13.98 -1.81
CA ALA A 53 -25.91 13.92 -0.34
C ALA A 53 -25.34 12.60 0.21
N PHE A 54 -25.48 11.49 -0.52
CA PHE A 54 -24.89 10.20 -0.13
C PHE A 54 -23.35 10.20 -0.19
N LEU A 55 -22.76 11.06 -1.02
CA LEU A 55 -21.31 11.19 -1.18
C LEU A 55 -20.69 12.01 -0.04
N GLY A 56 -21.45 12.93 0.56
CA GLY A 56 -20.88 13.94 1.48
C GLY A 56 -19.99 14.98 0.78
N VAL A 57 -20.04 15.01 -0.56
CA VAL A 57 -19.25 15.91 -1.41
C VAL A 57 -20.22 16.59 -2.38
N ASP A 58 -20.26 17.92 -2.36
CA ASP A 58 -21.04 18.72 -3.29
C ASP A 58 -20.28 18.88 -4.61
N VAL A 59 -20.56 17.98 -5.54
CA VAL A 59 -19.95 17.99 -6.88
C VAL A 59 -20.46 19.12 -7.78
N GLU A 60 -21.54 19.81 -7.38
CA GLU A 60 -22.07 20.98 -8.10
C GLU A 60 -21.40 22.29 -7.63
N SER A 61 -20.78 22.26 -6.45
CA SER A 61 -20.15 23.42 -5.80
C SER A 61 -18.66 23.17 -5.56
N ASN A 62 -17.90 23.04 -6.65
CA ASN A 62 -16.45 22.88 -6.65
C ASN A 62 -15.95 21.76 -5.71
N PHE A 63 -16.66 20.63 -5.67
CA PHE A 63 -16.33 19.47 -4.83
C PHE A 63 -16.26 19.77 -3.33
N LYS A 64 -17.04 20.73 -2.84
CA LYS A 64 -17.07 21.07 -1.41
C LYS A 64 -17.37 19.84 -0.56
N ALA A 65 -16.39 19.42 0.23
CA ALA A 65 -16.51 18.29 1.14
C ALA A 65 -17.15 18.71 2.47
N TYR A 66 -18.08 17.88 2.95
CA TYR A 66 -18.68 18.02 4.27
C TYR A 66 -18.07 16.98 5.19
N TYR A 67 -17.40 17.43 6.24
CA TYR A 67 -16.77 16.55 7.21
C TYR A 67 -17.47 16.63 8.57
N VAL A 68 -17.66 15.47 9.18
CA VAL A 68 -18.25 15.31 10.52
C VAL A 68 -17.30 14.56 11.42
N VAL A 69 -17.44 14.72 12.74
CA VAL A 69 -16.67 13.94 13.71
C VAL A 69 -17.00 12.47 13.51
N SER A 70 -15.96 11.63 13.34
CA SER A 70 -16.12 10.21 13.08
C SER A 70 -16.77 9.49 14.26
N ASP A 71 -17.51 8.41 13.97
CA ASP A 71 -18.10 7.55 14.98
C ASP A 71 -17.00 6.99 15.90
N GLY A 72 -17.15 7.21 17.21
CA GLY A 72 -16.16 6.83 18.22
C GLY A 72 -15.11 7.90 18.55
N ALA A 73 -14.92 8.94 17.72
CA ALA A 73 -13.97 10.02 17.99
C ALA A 73 -14.51 11.11 18.93
N ALA A 74 -15.82 11.11 19.23
CA ALA A 74 -16.47 12.15 20.03
C ALA A 74 -15.93 12.26 21.47
N SER A 75 -15.52 11.15 22.10
CA SER A 75 -14.86 11.18 23.41
C SER A 75 -13.47 11.80 23.33
N VAL A 76 -12.69 11.45 22.29
CA VAL A 76 -11.37 12.00 22.03
C VAL A 76 -11.45 13.50 21.79
N VAL A 77 -12.32 13.96 20.89
CA VAL A 77 -12.50 15.40 20.61
C VAL A 77 -12.89 16.18 21.87
N ARG A 78 -13.78 15.63 22.71
CA ARG A 78 -14.13 16.26 24.00
C ARG A 78 -12.93 16.36 24.94
N SER A 79 -12.10 15.32 25.01
CA SER A 79 -10.88 15.32 25.80
C SER A 79 -9.88 16.36 25.28
N LEU A 80 -9.61 16.38 23.98
CA LEU A 80 -8.71 17.35 23.35
C LEU A 80 -9.19 18.80 23.57
N LYS A 81 -10.49 19.08 23.45
CA LYS A 81 -11.07 20.40 23.74
C LYS A 81 -10.91 20.79 25.22
N LYS A 82 -10.90 19.82 26.15
CA LYS A 82 -10.68 20.08 27.57
C LYS A 82 -9.21 20.46 27.83
N GLU A 83 -8.27 19.71 27.28
CA GLU A 83 -6.83 20.01 27.41
C GLU A 83 -6.49 21.34 26.75
N LEU A 84 -7.04 21.61 25.56
CA LEU A 84 -6.80 22.84 24.82
C LEU A 84 -7.22 24.11 25.60
N LYS A 85 -8.27 24.03 26.43
CA LYS A 85 -8.69 25.16 27.27
C LYS A 85 -7.67 25.55 28.33
N GLN A 86 -6.81 24.62 28.75
CA GLN A 86 -5.80 24.81 29.80
C GLN A 86 -4.41 25.11 29.21
N ALA A 87 -4.25 24.89 27.90
CA ALA A 87 -2.97 25.00 27.22
C ALA A 87 -2.53 26.46 27.03
N SER A 88 -1.22 26.70 27.11
CA SER A 88 -0.59 27.96 26.72
C SER A 88 -0.38 28.06 25.20
N GLU A 89 -0.05 26.94 24.56
CA GLU A 89 0.19 26.79 23.11
C GLU A 89 -0.31 25.42 22.66
N LEU A 90 -0.59 25.27 21.36
CA LEU A 90 -0.95 24.01 20.71
C LEU A 90 0.12 23.63 19.67
N TYR A 91 0.69 22.43 19.81
CA TYR A 91 1.56 21.80 18.84
C TYR A 91 0.82 20.66 18.14
N LEU A 92 0.78 20.69 16.82
CA LEU A 92 0.27 19.63 15.97
C LEU A 92 1.45 18.80 15.47
N ALA A 93 1.62 17.61 16.03
CA ALA A 93 2.78 16.74 15.90
C ALA A 93 2.42 15.41 15.19
N THR A 94 1.65 15.52 14.11
CA THR A 94 1.30 14.43 13.20
C THR A 94 2.44 14.15 12.23
N ASP A 95 2.39 13.02 11.51
CA ASP A 95 3.48 12.63 10.60
C ASP A 95 3.68 13.64 9.47
N GLU A 96 4.92 13.70 8.96
CA GLU A 96 5.29 14.61 7.86
C GLU A 96 4.96 14.00 6.50
N ASP A 97 3.70 13.68 6.30
CA ASP A 97 3.13 13.32 5.02
C ASP A 97 1.77 14.01 4.84
N ARG A 98 1.12 13.75 3.70
CA ARG A 98 -0.19 14.35 3.41
C ARG A 98 -1.30 13.88 4.35
N GLU A 99 -1.23 12.66 4.88
CA GLU A 99 -2.24 12.14 5.81
C GLU A 99 -2.10 12.82 7.18
N GLY A 100 -0.87 12.91 7.69
CA GLY A 100 -0.56 13.64 8.91
C GLY A 100 -0.92 15.13 8.78
N GLU A 101 -0.68 15.75 7.62
CA GLU A 101 -1.09 17.14 7.37
C GLU A 101 -2.61 17.31 7.38
N ALA A 102 -3.37 16.41 6.75
CA ALA A 102 -4.83 16.42 6.78
C ALA A 102 -5.39 16.19 8.20
N ILE A 103 -4.77 15.31 9.00
CA ILE A 103 -5.16 15.12 10.41
C ILE A 103 -4.92 16.40 11.21
N ALA A 104 -3.76 17.06 11.03
CA ALA A 104 -3.47 18.34 11.67
C ALA A 104 -4.49 19.42 11.30
N TRP A 105 -4.85 19.51 10.02
CA TRP A 105 -5.89 20.42 9.54
C TRP A 105 -7.27 20.10 10.14
N HIS A 106 -7.68 18.84 10.16
CA HIS A 106 -8.95 18.43 10.77
C HIS A 106 -9.01 18.72 12.27
N LEU A 107 -7.89 18.53 12.99
CA LEU A 107 -7.76 18.92 14.41
C LEU A 107 -7.96 20.42 14.59
N LEU A 108 -7.30 21.24 13.76
CA LEU A 108 -7.45 22.69 13.84
C LEU A 108 -8.92 23.11 13.62
N GLU A 109 -9.55 22.61 12.57
CA GLU A 109 -10.93 22.92 12.20
C GLU A 109 -11.96 22.46 13.25
N GLU A 110 -11.74 21.31 13.88
CA GLU A 110 -12.67 20.75 14.88
C GLU A 110 -12.48 21.36 16.26
N LEU A 111 -11.23 21.58 16.67
CA LEU A 111 -10.91 22.09 17.99
C LEU A 111 -11.13 23.59 18.11
N LYS A 112 -11.00 24.33 17.00
CA LYS A 112 -11.22 25.79 16.91
C LYS A 112 -10.50 26.55 18.04
N PRO A 113 -9.16 26.47 18.10
CA PRO A 113 -8.39 27.19 19.12
C PRO A 113 -8.73 28.68 19.09
N LYS A 114 -8.68 29.32 20.27
CA LYS A 114 -8.93 30.76 20.37
C LYS A 114 -7.89 31.53 19.56
N THR A 115 -8.27 32.68 19.00
CA THR A 115 -7.40 33.51 18.14
C THR A 115 -6.07 33.90 18.78
N ASN A 116 -6.01 33.98 20.12
CA ASN A 116 -4.81 34.35 20.87
C ASN A 116 -3.97 33.15 21.34
N LEU A 117 -4.37 31.91 21.05
CA LEU A 117 -3.61 30.72 21.38
C LEU A 117 -2.67 30.39 20.20
N PRO A 118 -1.33 30.43 20.38
CA PRO A 118 -0.40 30.04 19.33
C PRO A 118 -0.61 28.58 18.91
N VAL A 119 -0.72 28.35 17.60
CA VAL A 119 -0.77 27.01 17.00
C VAL A 119 0.47 26.81 16.15
N LYS A 120 1.17 25.70 16.37
CA LYS A 120 2.44 25.39 15.72
C LYS A 120 2.40 24.00 15.09
N ARG A 121 2.76 23.86 13.82
CA ARG A 121 2.94 22.56 13.17
C ARG A 121 4.36 22.07 13.43
N MET A 122 4.49 20.97 14.17
CA MET A 122 5.76 20.35 14.53
C MET A 122 5.96 19.09 13.68
N VAL A 123 7.00 19.07 12.86
CA VAL A 123 7.32 17.94 11.95
C VAL A 123 8.67 17.34 12.32
N PHE A 124 8.80 16.03 12.14
CA PHE A 124 10.03 15.29 12.37
C PHE A 124 10.00 13.99 11.56
N HIS A 125 11.15 13.56 11.06
CA HIS A 125 11.29 12.31 10.30
C HIS A 125 11.60 11.10 11.19
N GLU A 126 12.05 11.33 12.42
CA GLU A 126 12.40 10.29 13.38
C GLU A 126 12.05 10.72 14.82
N ILE A 127 11.88 9.73 15.70
CA ILE A 127 11.48 9.95 17.10
C ILE A 127 12.71 9.77 18.00
N THR A 128 13.57 10.77 18.02
CA THR A 128 14.75 10.86 18.92
C THR A 128 14.67 12.16 19.72
N GLN A 129 15.29 12.21 20.91
CA GLN A 129 15.32 13.44 21.73
C GLN A 129 15.78 14.65 20.90
N LYS A 130 16.91 14.50 20.18
CA LYS A 130 17.48 15.55 19.35
C LYS A 130 16.52 16.03 18.27
N ALA A 131 15.88 15.12 17.53
CA ALA A 131 14.95 15.47 16.46
C ALA A 131 13.71 16.21 17.01
N ILE A 132 13.21 15.82 18.20
CA ILE A 132 12.07 16.48 18.83
C ILE A 132 12.45 17.88 19.34
N ASP A 133 13.62 18.06 19.93
CA ASP A 133 14.10 19.37 20.39
C ASP A 133 14.30 20.35 19.20
N GLU A 134 14.84 19.83 18.09
CA GLU A 134 14.98 20.58 16.84
C GLU A 134 13.61 20.95 16.24
N ALA A 135 12.64 20.01 16.24
CA ALA A 135 11.30 20.24 15.72
C ALA A 135 10.49 21.26 16.54
N LEU A 136 10.67 21.29 17.85
CA LEU A 136 10.07 22.31 18.73
C LEU A 136 10.56 23.72 18.40
N SER A 137 11.84 23.84 18.03
CA SER A 137 12.46 25.12 17.72
C SER A 137 12.17 25.59 16.29
N ASN A 138 11.84 24.68 15.38
CA ASN A 138 11.67 24.92 13.94
C ASN A 138 10.28 24.51 13.44
N THR A 139 9.24 25.06 14.06
CA THR A 139 7.85 24.79 13.65
C THR A 139 7.47 25.55 12.38
N ARG A 140 6.54 24.99 11.60
CA ARG A 140 5.98 25.62 10.40
C ARG A 140 4.48 25.89 10.55
N SER A 141 3.87 26.46 9.50
CA SER A 141 2.42 26.46 9.33
C SER A 141 1.95 25.15 8.67
N ILE A 142 0.63 24.90 8.73
CA ILE A 142 0.01 23.84 7.93
C ILE A 142 0.23 24.14 6.45
N ASP A 143 0.62 23.11 5.69
CA ASP A 143 0.75 23.16 4.23
C ASP A 143 -0.58 22.76 3.59
N ASN A 144 -1.30 23.77 3.11
CA ASN A 144 -2.60 23.56 2.49
C ASN A 144 -2.52 22.75 1.18
N ASN A 145 -1.39 22.74 0.47
CA ASN A 145 -1.27 21.92 -0.75
C ASN A 145 -1.28 20.42 -0.42
N LEU A 146 -0.65 20.03 0.70
CA LEU A 146 -0.67 18.65 1.17
C LEU A 146 -2.05 18.24 1.66
N VAL A 147 -2.75 19.14 2.37
CA VAL A 147 -4.14 18.93 2.79
C VAL A 147 -5.04 18.75 1.57
N GLU A 148 -4.97 19.66 0.60
CA GLU A 148 -5.76 19.60 -0.63
C GLU A 148 -5.45 18.35 -1.46
N ALA A 149 -4.19 17.91 -1.51
CA ALA A 149 -3.80 16.67 -2.18
C ALA A 149 -4.41 15.43 -1.50
N GLN A 150 -4.48 15.41 -0.17
CA GLN A 150 -5.14 14.34 0.59
C GLN A 150 -6.65 14.37 0.38
N GLU A 151 -7.26 15.55 0.47
CA GLU A 151 -8.70 15.75 0.25
C GLU A 151 -9.11 15.35 -1.16
N ALA A 152 -8.34 15.74 -2.18
CA ALA A 152 -8.58 15.34 -3.58
C ALA A 152 -8.59 13.81 -3.74
N ARG A 153 -7.63 13.11 -3.11
CA ARG A 153 -7.61 11.64 -3.10
C ARG A 153 -8.82 11.07 -2.36
N ARG A 154 -9.18 11.64 -1.21
CA ARG A 154 -10.32 11.19 -0.40
C ARG A 154 -11.64 11.34 -1.17
N ILE A 155 -11.82 12.45 -1.88
CA ILE A 155 -12.97 12.72 -2.75
C ILE A 155 -12.98 11.75 -3.94
N LEU A 156 -11.85 11.55 -4.62
CA LEU A 156 -11.72 10.60 -5.72
C LEU A 156 -12.16 9.19 -5.30
N ASP A 157 -11.61 8.70 -4.17
CA ASP A 157 -11.95 7.37 -3.64
C ASP A 157 -13.44 7.27 -3.29
N ARG A 158 -14.04 8.34 -2.75
CA ARG A 158 -15.48 8.41 -2.43
C ARG A 158 -16.34 8.35 -3.69
N LEU A 159 -16.04 9.15 -4.71
CA LEU A 159 -16.78 9.19 -5.97
C LEU A 159 -16.68 7.85 -6.70
N TYR A 160 -15.46 7.33 -6.88
CA TYR A 160 -15.23 6.05 -7.55
C TYR A 160 -15.92 4.91 -6.80
N GLY A 161 -15.71 4.84 -5.48
CA GLY A 161 -16.24 3.79 -4.63
C GLY A 161 -17.75 3.69 -4.70
N PHE A 162 -18.48 4.80 -4.55
CA PHE A 162 -19.94 4.78 -4.58
C PHE A 162 -20.50 4.51 -5.96
N GLU A 163 -20.06 5.25 -6.99
CA GLU A 163 -20.62 5.14 -8.34
C GLU A 163 -20.39 3.75 -8.93
N VAL A 164 -19.17 3.22 -8.79
CA VAL A 164 -18.83 1.92 -9.37
C VAL A 164 -19.39 0.77 -8.54
N SER A 165 -19.35 0.84 -7.19
CA SER A 165 -19.91 -0.24 -6.36
C SER A 165 -21.42 -0.39 -6.53
N ASN A 166 -22.16 0.72 -6.67
CA ASN A 166 -23.60 0.67 -6.94
C ASN A 166 -23.91 -0.14 -8.20
N LYS A 167 -23.05 -0.06 -9.22
CA LYS A 167 -23.19 -0.88 -10.42
C LYS A 167 -22.74 -2.32 -10.18
N LEU A 168 -21.64 -2.55 -9.46
CA LEU A 168 -21.14 -3.90 -9.19
C LEU A 168 -22.13 -4.75 -8.40
N VAL A 169 -22.86 -4.17 -7.45
CA VAL A 169 -23.89 -4.90 -6.68
C VAL A 169 -24.95 -5.52 -7.59
N THR A 170 -25.28 -4.87 -8.71
CA THR A 170 -26.23 -5.41 -9.70
C THR A 170 -25.70 -6.60 -10.49
N ILE A 171 -24.38 -6.82 -10.50
CA ILE A 171 -23.70 -7.85 -11.30
C ILE A 171 -23.17 -8.97 -10.39
N GLY A 172 -22.44 -8.63 -9.33
CA GLY A 172 -21.77 -9.58 -8.44
C GLY A 172 -22.48 -9.82 -7.10
N GLY A 173 -23.62 -9.16 -6.88
CA GLY A 173 -24.44 -9.34 -5.68
C GLY A 173 -24.04 -8.45 -4.49
N PRO A 174 -24.80 -8.56 -3.39
CA PRO A 174 -24.58 -7.76 -2.17
C PRO A 174 -23.18 -7.95 -1.59
N GLY A 175 -22.58 -6.86 -1.11
CA GLY A 175 -21.25 -6.88 -0.48
C GLY A 175 -20.07 -6.72 -1.46
N THR A 176 -20.34 -6.63 -2.77
CA THR A 176 -19.31 -6.26 -3.74
C THR A 176 -18.94 -4.79 -3.64
N SER A 177 -17.65 -4.50 -3.79
CA SER A 177 -17.12 -3.14 -3.74
C SER A 177 -16.10 -2.91 -4.85
N ALA A 178 -16.02 -1.66 -5.29
CA ALA A 178 -15.04 -1.16 -6.23
C ALA A 178 -14.11 -0.18 -5.52
N GLY A 179 -12.83 -0.23 -5.86
CA GLY A 179 -11.86 0.74 -5.38
C GLY A 179 -10.86 1.06 -6.48
N PRO A 180 -10.47 2.33 -6.67
CA PRO A 180 -9.60 2.73 -7.77
C PRO A 180 -8.22 2.06 -7.72
N VAL A 181 -7.80 1.62 -6.52
CA VAL A 181 -6.55 0.85 -6.32
C VAL A 181 -6.82 -0.65 -6.13
N GLN A 182 -7.87 -1.01 -5.40
CA GLN A 182 -8.19 -2.41 -5.11
C GLN A 182 -8.57 -3.18 -6.39
N SER A 183 -9.40 -2.59 -7.26
CA SER A 183 -9.89 -3.28 -8.46
C SER A 183 -8.76 -3.60 -9.46
N PRO A 184 -7.82 -2.68 -9.79
CA PRO A 184 -6.64 -3.04 -10.58
C PRO A 184 -5.73 -4.08 -9.90
N THR A 185 -5.59 -4.03 -8.57
CA THR A 185 -4.78 -5.00 -7.84
C THR A 185 -5.37 -6.41 -7.94
N THR A 186 -6.69 -6.54 -7.73
CA THR A 186 -7.41 -7.80 -7.93
C THR A 186 -7.29 -8.29 -9.38
N ARG A 187 -7.37 -7.38 -10.35
CA ARG A 187 -7.20 -7.72 -11.77
C ARG A 187 -5.84 -8.37 -12.06
N LEU A 188 -4.74 -7.85 -11.50
CA LEU A 188 -3.41 -8.46 -11.70
C LEU A 188 -3.34 -9.91 -11.21
N VAL A 189 -3.99 -10.21 -10.09
CA VAL A 189 -4.07 -11.58 -9.55
C VAL A 189 -4.91 -12.47 -10.46
N VAL A 190 -6.06 -11.97 -10.92
CA VAL A 190 -6.94 -12.70 -11.84
C VAL A 190 -6.24 -12.97 -13.18
N GLU A 191 -5.56 -11.99 -13.75
CA GLU A 191 -4.80 -12.16 -15.00
C GLU A 191 -3.74 -13.26 -14.86
N ARG A 192 -2.99 -13.28 -13.76
CA ARG A 192 -2.03 -14.36 -13.48
C ARG A 192 -2.69 -15.73 -13.34
N GLU A 193 -3.84 -15.84 -12.69
CA GLU A 193 -4.54 -17.12 -12.59
C GLU A 193 -5.14 -17.57 -13.94
N LEU A 194 -5.55 -16.64 -14.80
CA LEU A 194 -5.97 -16.96 -16.16
C LEU A 194 -4.79 -17.44 -17.02
N GLU A 195 -3.61 -16.82 -16.89
CA GLU A 195 -2.36 -17.31 -17.52
C GLU A 195 -2.06 -18.75 -17.06
N ARG A 196 -2.17 -19.03 -15.76
CA ARG A 196 -1.94 -20.37 -15.20
C ARG A 196 -2.97 -21.39 -15.70
N ALA A 197 -4.24 -21.00 -15.79
CA ALA A 197 -5.31 -21.88 -16.26
C ALA A 197 -5.21 -22.19 -17.76
N ALA A 198 -4.64 -21.26 -18.55
CA ALA A 198 -4.41 -21.44 -19.98
C ALA A 198 -3.07 -22.15 -20.30
N PHE A 199 -2.19 -22.31 -19.32
CA PHE A 199 -0.88 -22.93 -19.50
C PHE A 199 -1.02 -24.41 -19.86
N ILE A 200 -0.32 -24.83 -20.91
CA ILE A 200 -0.25 -26.21 -21.37
C ILE A 200 1.14 -26.75 -21.07
N ASP A 201 1.22 -27.78 -20.23
CA ASP A 201 2.49 -28.42 -19.87
C ASP A 201 3.17 -29.07 -21.09
N ALA A 202 4.49 -28.92 -21.17
CA ALA A 202 5.34 -29.62 -22.13
C ALA A 202 6.20 -30.68 -21.44
N GLY A 203 6.07 -31.94 -21.86
CA GLY A 203 6.97 -33.01 -21.45
C GLY A 203 8.24 -33.01 -22.29
N TYR A 204 9.42 -33.03 -21.64
CA TYR A 204 10.71 -33.20 -22.30
C TYR A 204 11.68 -33.93 -21.37
N TRP A 205 12.67 -34.58 -21.97
CA TRP A 205 13.71 -35.32 -21.26
C TRP A 205 15.06 -34.59 -21.34
N SER A 206 15.89 -34.84 -20.34
CA SER A 206 17.31 -34.48 -20.34
C SER A 206 18.13 -35.71 -19.99
N LEU A 207 19.34 -35.79 -20.53
CA LEU A 207 20.26 -36.88 -20.22
C LEU A 207 21.47 -36.32 -19.47
N ASP A 208 21.59 -36.70 -18.20
CA ASP A 208 22.76 -36.46 -17.36
C ASP A 208 23.60 -37.75 -17.32
N VAL A 209 24.91 -37.61 -17.54
CA VAL A 209 25.85 -38.73 -17.67
C VAL A 209 26.92 -38.60 -16.59
N PRO A 210 27.06 -39.58 -15.69
CA PRO A 210 28.22 -39.65 -14.81
C PRO A 210 29.46 -40.05 -15.62
N LEU A 211 30.53 -39.29 -15.49
CA LEU A 211 31.77 -39.45 -16.22
C LEU A 211 32.93 -39.62 -15.24
N ALA A 212 33.92 -40.42 -15.64
CA ALA A 212 35.18 -40.58 -14.93
C ALA A 212 36.33 -40.37 -15.92
N SER A 213 37.32 -39.56 -15.53
CA SER A 213 38.54 -39.40 -16.30
C SER A 213 39.41 -40.67 -16.21
N SER A 214 40.45 -40.75 -17.06
CA SER A 214 41.47 -41.80 -16.97
C SER A 214 42.28 -41.75 -15.66
N THR A 215 42.20 -40.65 -14.91
CA THR A 215 42.81 -40.47 -13.58
C THR A 215 41.84 -40.73 -12.42
N ASN A 216 40.66 -41.30 -12.70
CA ASN A 216 39.56 -41.55 -11.73
C ASN A 216 38.92 -40.28 -11.13
N GLU A 217 39.04 -39.13 -11.76
CA GLU A 217 38.28 -37.93 -11.36
C GLU A 217 36.86 -38.03 -11.91
N THR A 218 35.86 -37.86 -11.04
CA THR A 218 34.44 -38.00 -11.42
C THR A 218 33.76 -36.65 -11.58
N PHE A 219 32.94 -36.51 -12.61
CA PHE A 219 32.09 -35.35 -12.85
C PHE A 219 30.82 -35.76 -13.61
N SER A 220 29.88 -34.84 -13.81
CA SER A 220 28.67 -35.10 -14.61
C SER A 220 28.67 -34.26 -15.87
N GLY A 221 28.39 -34.90 -17.00
CA GLY A 221 28.06 -34.24 -18.26
C GLY A 221 26.54 -34.18 -18.45
N ARG A 222 26.06 -33.22 -19.24
CA ARG A 222 24.68 -33.17 -19.70
C ARG A 222 24.66 -33.10 -21.23
N LEU A 223 23.77 -33.84 -21.86
CA LEU A 223 23.56 -33.73 -23.30
C LEU A 223 23.03 -32.33 -23.66
N VAL A 224 23.84 -31.56 -24.39
CA VAL A 224 23.49 -30.20 -24.81
C VAL A 224 23.01 -30.10 -26.26
N SER A 225 23.41 -31.03 -27.12
CA SER A 225 23.00 -31.06 -28.53
C SER A 225 23.06 -32.48 -29.10
N LEU A 226 22.20 -32.75 -30.08
CA LEU A 226 22.19 -33.98 -30.88
C LEU A 226 22.02 -33.60 -32.35
N ASP A 227 22.84 -34.18 -33.22
CA ASP A 227 22.81 -33.94 -34.68
C ASP A 227 22.82 -32.46 -35.07
N GLY A 228 23.58 -31.64 -34.33
CA GLY A 228 23.70 -30.19 -34.54
C GLY A 228 22.52 -29.36 -34.02
N LEU A 229 21.50 -29.97 -33.44
CA LEU A 229 20.38 -29.29 -32.78
C LEU A 229 20.60 -29.25 -31.27
N ARG A 230 20.39 -28.08 -30.66
CA ARG A 230 20.46 -27.93 -29.21
C ARG A 230 19.26 -28.62 -28.55
N ILE A 231 19.48 -29.34 -27.45
CA ILE A 231 18.40 -29.91 -26.65
C ILE A 231 17.61 -28.78 -25.97
N ALA A 232 16.28 -28.86 -26.07
CA ALA A 232 15.36 -27.89 -25.51
C ALA A 232 15.36 -27.95 -23.97
N LEU A 233 15.24 -26.78 -23.35
CA LEU A 233 15.07 -26.59 -21.90
C LEU A 233 13.74 -25.89 -21.65
N THR A 234 13.32 -25.76 -20.38
CA THR A 234 12.06 -25.09 -19.99
C THR A 234 11.84 -23.74 -20.70
N LYS A 235 12.89 -22.91 -20.84
CA LYS A 235 12.79 -21.59 -21.50
C LYS A 235 12.40 -21.64 -22.98
N ASP A 236 12.62 -22.78 -23.63
CA ASP A 236 12.40 -22.99 -25.06
C ASP A 236 10.96 -23.36 -25.40
N PHE A 237 10.12 -23.61 -24.39
CA PHE A 237 8.69 -23.87 -24.55
C PHE A 237 7.86 -22.59 -24.33
N GLY A 238 6.84 -22.41 -25.17
CA GLY A 238 5.78 -21.42 -25.00
C GLY A 238 4.78 -21.85 -23.93
N GLU A 239 3.88 -20.95 -23.57
CA GLU A 239 2.76 -21.24 -22.66
C GLU A 239 1.75 -22.23 -23.28
N ASP A 240 1.82 -22.46 -24.58
CA ASP A 240 1.04 -23.45 -25.33
C ASP A 240 1.67 -24.85 -25.37
N GLY A 241 2.75 -25.06 -24.60
CA GLY A 241 3.47 -26.32 -24.52
C GLY A 241 4.33 -26.63 -25.76
N LYS A 242 4.46 -25.70 -26.72
CA LYS A 242 5.21 -25.93 -27.97
C LYS A 242 6.59 -25.28 -27.93
N LEU A 243 7.51 -25.82 -28.74
CA LEU A 243 8.81 -25.22 -28.93
C LEU A 243 8.70 -23.86 -29.62
N LYS A 244 9.36 -22.85 -29.04
CA LYS A 244 9.45 -21.48 -29.58
C LYS A 244 10.29 -21.39 -30.86
N SER A 245 11.09 -22.41 -31.17
CA SER A 245 12.04 -22.39 -32.28
C SER A 245 12.27 -23.79 -32.84
N ALA A 246 12.41 -23.89 -34.17
CA ALA A 246 12.80 -25.12 -34.84
C ALA A 246 14.30 -25.45 -34.72
N LYS A 247 15.11 -24.55 -34.12
CA LYS A 247 16.55 -24.77 -33.90
C LYS A 247 16.86 -25.58 -32.63
N VAL A 248 15.83 -26.00 -31.91
CA VAL A 248 15.93 -26.81 -30.71
C VAL A 248 15.10 -28.08 -30.86
N MET A 249 15.52 -29.14 -30.18
CA MET A 249 14.83 -30.42 -30.16
C MET A 249 14.40 -30.75 -28.74
N ALA A 250 13.12 -31.06 -28.53
CA ALA A 250 12.64 -31.67 -27.30
C ALA A 250 12.97 -33.16 -27.34
N LEU A 251 13.79 -33.63 -26.39
CA LEU A 251 14.10 -35.04 -26.29
C LEU A 251 12.89 -35.80 -25.74
N THR A 252 12.52 -36.89 -26.40
CA THR A 252 11.49 -37.81 -25.88
C THR A 252 12.12 -38.83 -24.93
N GLU A 253 11.28 -39.53 -24.16
CA GLU A 253 11.76 -40.65 -23.33
C GLU A 253 12.46 -41.71 -24.18
N THR A 254 11.85 -42.07 -25.30
CA THR A 254 12.39 -43.06 -26.24
C THR A 254 13.75 -42.64 -26.78
N ASP A 255 13.93 -41.36 -27.11
CA ASP A 255 15.24 -40.86 -27.53
C ASP A 255 16.25 -40.90 -26.39
N ALA A 256 15.87 -40.49 -25.18
CA ALA A 256 16.75 -40.48 -24.01
C ALA A 256 17.25 -41.90 -23.66
N VAL A 257 16.34 -42.88 -23.63
CA VAL A 257 16.68 -44.29 -23.38
C VAL A 257 17.59 -44.83 -24.46
N ARG A 258 17.23 -44.64 -25.74
CA ARG A 258 18.04 -45.10 -26.89
C ARG A 258 19.44 -44.51 -26.87
N ILE A 259 19.58 -43.22 -26.55
CA ILE A 259 20.89 -42.57 -26.48
C ILE A 259 21.68 -43.14 -25.30
N SER A 260 21.05 -43.27 -24.13
CA SER A 260 21.68 -43.82 -22.92
C SER A 260 22.28 -45.21 -23.16
N GLU A 261 21.54 -46.10 -23.82
CA GLU A 261 22.02 -47.45 -24.14
C GLU A 261 23.18 -47.44 -25.14
N ASN A 262 23.18 -46.52 -26.10
CA ASN A 262 24.21 -46.45 -27.13
C ASN A 262 25.53 -45.82 -26.66
N ILE A 263 25.50 -45.01 -25.60
CA ILE A 263 26.69 -44.34 -25.09
C ILE A 263 27.36 -45.09 -23.93
N GLU A 264 26.73 -46.15 -23.42
CA GLU A 264 27.26 -46.93 -22.31
C GLU A 264 28.61 -47.58 -22.69
N GLY A 265 29.65 -47.31 -21.90
CA GLY A 265 31.01 -47.80 -22.14
C GLY A 265 31.75 -47.15 -23.32
N VAL A 266 31.15 -46.15 -23.98
CA VAL A 266 31.80 -45.40 -25.06
C VAL A 266 32.70 -44.30 -24.48
N PRO A 267 33.97 -44.17 -24.93
CA PRO A 267 34.85 -43.10 -24.45
C PRO A 267 34.38 -41.73 -24.96
N PHE A 268 34.41 -40.74 -24.06
CA PHE A 268 34.11 -39.34 -24.36
C PHE A 268 35.40 -38.51 -24.45
N THR A 269 35.39 -37.46 -25.28
CA THR A 269 36.46 -36.46 -25.33
C THR A 269 35.97 -35.20 -24.61
N VAL A 270 36.83 -34.65 -23.74
CA VAL A 270 36.61 -33.35 -23.10
C VAL A 270 37.48 -32.35 -23.86
N ASP A 271 36.84 -31.44 -24.59
CA ASP A 271 37.50 -30.34 -25.29
C ASP A 271 37.80 -29.16 -24.35
#